data_AF-A0AAV4DJC1-F1
#
_entry.id   AF-A0AAV4DJC1-F1
#
_cell.length_a   1.000
_cell.length_b   1.000
_cell.length_c   1.000
_cell.angle_alpha   90.00
_cell.angle_beta   90.00
_cell.angle_gamma   90.00
#
_symmetry.space_group_name_H-M   'P 1'
#
loop_
_entity.id
_entity.type
_entity.pdbx_description
1 polymer ?
#
loop_
_entity_poly.entity_id
_entity_poly.type
_entity_poly.pdbx_seq_one_letter_code
_entity_poly.pdbx_strand_id
1 'polypeptide(L)'
;MTDRSGNFPTPFEQSTMWDNVEVVWIYHGNKSLDNRDLAINMASSGYYWCAEKQKCQGQSVETKTKMNNLLNNAPASYEGVVLKFTKRGTYHFMCTRNNSFSNRSQKAAIIVE
;
A
#
# COMPACT_ATOMS: atom_id res chain seq x y z
N MET A 1 7.77 0.55 8.16
CA MET A 1 8.48 0.96 9.38
C MET A 1 7.88 0.19 10.55
N THR A 2 8.70 -0.28 11.49
CA THR A 2 8.23 -0.98 12.70
C THR A 2 7.70 -0.01 13.76
N ASP A 3 8.21 1.22 13.75
CA ASP A 3 7.80 2.33 14.60
C ASP A 3 8.04 3.68 13.88
N ARG A 4 7.59 4.79 14.49
CA ARG A 4 7.64 6.14 13.87
C ARG A 4 9.04 6.77 13.81
N SER A 5 10.01 6.27 14.56
CA SER A 5 11.41 6.73 14.51
C SER A 5 12.15 6.19 13.28
N GLY A 6 11.73 5.04 12.76
CA GLY A 6 12.27 4.45 11.54
C GLY A 6 12.02 5.31 10.30
N ASN A 7 13.05 5.52 9.47
CA ASN A 7 12.94 6.30 8.23
C ASN A 7 12.81 5.45 6.96
N PHE A 8 12.99 4.14 7.06
CA PHE A 8 12.88 3.23 5.94
C PHE A 8 11.58 2.42 5.98
N PRO A 9 11.00 2.09 4.82
CA PRO A 9 9.94 1.10 4.75
C PRO A 9 10.47 -0.23 5.29
N THR A 10 9.60 -0.98 5.96
CA THR A 10 9.89 -2.37 6.33
C THR A 10 9.49 -3.26 5.16
N PRO A 11 10.12 -4.43 5.03
CA PRO A 11 9.61 -5.48 4.15
C PRO A 11 8.13 -5.78 4.43
N PHE A 12 7.40 -6.25 3.42
CA PHE A 12 5.97 -6.54 3.51
C PHE A 12 5.69 -7.54 4.64
N GLU A 13 6.54 -8.57 4.75
CA GLU A 13 6.45 -9.67 5.71
C GLU A 13 6.57 -9.20 7.17
N GLN A 14 7.09 -8.00 7.40
CA GLN A 14 7.28 -7.40 8.72
C GLN A 14 6.33 -6.23 8.97
N SER A 15 5.49 -5.87 8.00
CA SER A 15 4.58 -4.73 8.10
C SER A 15 3.21 -5.16 8.60
N THR A 16 2.66 -4.43 9.58
CA THR A 16 1.39 -4.80 10.22
C THR A 16 0.15 -4.20 9.56
N MET A 17 0.32 -3.21 8.67
CA MET A 17 -0.77 -2.42 8.08
C MET A 17 -1.84 -3.27 7.38
N TRP A 18 -1.45 -4.43 6.86
CA TRP A 18 -2.27 -5.30 6.03
C TRP A 18 -2.94 -6.42 6.82
N ASP A 19 -2.64 -6.53 8.12
CA ASP A 19 -3.15 -7.61 8.96
C ASP A 19 -4.53 -7.27 9.52
N ASN A 20 -5.46 -8.22 9.47
CA ASN A 20 -6.80 -8.06 10.06
C ASN A 20 -7.56 -6.82 9.51
N VAL A 21 -7.37 -6.49 8.24
CA VAL A 21 -8.11 -5.43 7.55
C VAL A 21 -9.09 -6.01 6.53
N GLU A 22 -10.24 -5.37 6.41
CA GLU A 22 -11.26 -5.64 5.40
C GLU A 22 -11.30 -4.46 4.41
N VAL A 23 -11.23 -4.74 3.11
CA VAL A 23 -11.37 -3.72 2.06
C VAL A 23 -12.87 -3.42 1.84
N VAL A 24 -13.34 -2.32 2.40
CA VAL A 24 -14.75 -1.90 2.29
C VAL A 24 -15.04 -1.26 0.94
N TRP A 25 -14.06 -0.54 0.39
CA TRP A 25 -14.14 0.10 -0.91
C TRP A 25 -12.75 0.28 -1.53
N ILE A 26 -12.65 0.16 -2.84
CA ILE A 26 -11.44 0.50 -3.61
C ILE A 26 -11.86 0.99 -4.99
N TYR A 27 -11.09 1.91 -5.56
CA TYR A 27 -11.42 2.63 -6.79
C TYR A 27 -11.72 1.74 -8.02
N HIS A 28 -11.02 0.60 -8.15
CA HIS A 28 -11.24 -0.34 -9.26
C HIS A 28 -12.33 -1.39 -8.97
N GLY A 29 -13.09 -1.25 -7.89
CA GLY A 29 -14.26 -2.08 -7.55
C GLY A 29 -13.96 -3.51 -7.07
N ASN A 30 -12.77 -4.05 -7.32
CA ASN A 30 -12.38 -5.38 -6.86
C ASN A 30 -11.94 -5.36 -5.38
N LYS A 31 -12.86 -5.75 -4.48
CA LYS A 31 -12.62 -5.81 -3.03
C LYS A 31 -11.97 -7.12 -2.57
N SER A 32 -11.94 -8.14 -3.42
CA SER A 32 -11.39 -9.47 -3.11
C SER A 32 -9.88 -9.50 -3.34
N LEU A 33 -9.18 -8.62 -2.63
CA LEU A 33 -7.72 -8.51 -2.65
C LEU A 33 -7.16 -9.30 -1.48
N ASP A 34 -6.06 -10.01 -1.71
CA ASP A 34 -5.24 -10.46 -0.59
C ASP A 34 -4.38 -9.31 -0.06
N ASN A 35 -3.77 -9.53 1.11
CA ASN A 35 -2.95 -8.52 1.79
C ASN A 35 -1.79 -8.03 0.91
N ARG A 36 -1.22 -8.92 0.09
CA ARG A 36 -0.07 -8.60 -0.77
C ARG A 36 -0.49 -7.72 -1.95
N ASP A 37 -1.61 -8.04 -2.58
CA ASP A 37 -2.18 -7.25 -3.67
C ASP A 37 -2.60 -5.86 -3.20
N LEU A 38 -3.21 -5.76 -2.01
CA LEU A 38 -3.51 -4.46 -1.38
C LEU A 38 -2.24 -3.65 -1.12
N ALA A 39 -1.20 -4.27 -0.55
CA ALA A 39 0.08 -3.62 -0.31
C ALA A 39 0.74 -3.12 -1.60
N ILE A 40 0.74 -3.94 -2.65
CA ILE A 40 1.25 -3.59 -3.98
C ILE A 40 0.47 -2.40 -4.55
N ASN A 41 -0.86 -2.42 -4.47
CA ASN A 41 -1.70 -1.36 -5.00
C ASN A 41 -1.42 -0.03 -4.32
N MET A 42 -1.39 0.01 -2.99
CA MET A 42 -1.11 1.23 -2.24
C MET A 42 0.34 1.70 -2.43
N ALA A 43 1.32 0.80 -2.42
CA ALA A 43 2.74 1.14 -2.59
C ALA A 43 3.07 1.67 -3.99
N SER A 44 2.30 1.25 -5.00
CA SER A 44 2.46 1.66 -6.40
C SER A 44 1.54 2.81 -6.82
N SER A 45 0.85 3.46 -5.87
CA SER A 45 -0.12 4.53 -6.16
C SER A 45 -1.22 4.10 -7.15
N GLY A 46 -1.62 2.83 -7.08
CA GLY A 46 -2.59 2.21 -7.97
C GLY A 46 -2.04 1.78 -9.34
N TYR A 47 -0.74 1.94 -9.60
CA TYR A 47 -0.16 1.52 -10.88
C TYR A 47 -0.30 0.02 -11.12
N TYR A 48 -0.10 -0.81 -10.10
CA TYR A 48 -0.40 -2.23 -10.13
C TYR A 48 -1.65 -2.53 -9.30
N TRP A 49 -2.50 -3.43 -9.76
CA TRP A 49 -3.67 -3.87 -8.99
C TRP A 49 -3.38 -5.13 -8.18
N CYS A 50 -2.46 -5.97 -8.64
CA CYS A 50 -2.13 -7.24 -8.03
C CYS A 50 -0.73 -7.70 -8.46
N ALA A 51 -0.20 -8.71 -7.78
CA ALA A 51 1.05 -9.37 -8.17
C ALA A 51 0.88 -10.19 -9.46
N GLU A 52 -0.13 -11.05 -9.50
CA GLU A 52 -0.26 -12.16 -10.46
C GLU A 52 -1.26 -11.87 -11.57
N LYS A 53 -0.90 -12.18 -12.83
CA LYS A 53 -1.75 -11.94 -14.00
C LYS A 53 -3.15 -12.56 -13.88
N GLN A 54 -3.27 -13.70 -13.23
CA GLN A 54 -4.52 -14.46 -13.11
C GLN A 54 -5.60 -13.66 -12.37
N LYS A 55 -5.21 -12.73 -11.49
CA LYS A 55 -6.13 -11.94 -10.65
C LYS A 55 -6.55 -10.62 -11.29
N CYS A 56 -5.64 -9.94 -12.00
CA CYS A 56 -5.90 -8.60 -12.56
C CYS A 56 -5.33 -8.36 -13.98
N GLN A 57 -5.00 -9.44 -14.70
CA GLN A 57 -4.62 -9.44 -16.12
C GLN A 57 -3.51 -8.43 -16.44
N GLY A 58 -3.79 -7.45 -17.31
CA GLY A 58 -2.83 -6.42 -17.72
C GLY A 58 -2.50 -5.38 -16.65
N GLN A 59 -3.11 -5.46 -15.47
CA GLN A 59 -2.82 -4.58 -14.33
C GLN A 59 -1.85 -5.21 -13.31
N SER A 60 -1.36 -6.42 -13.58
CA SER A 60 -0.47 -7.16 -12.69
C SER A 60 1.00 -6.73 -12.79
N VAL A 61 1.78 -6.99 -11.74
CA VAL A 61 3.23 -6.77 -11.75
C VAL A 61 3.92 -7.63 -12.84
N GLU A 62 3.43 -8.84 -13.08
CA GLU A 62 4.02 -9.77 -14.07
C GLU A 62 3.93 -9.28 -15.51
N THR A 63 2.87 -8.54 -15.86
CA THR A 63 2.54 -8.21 -17.26
C THR A 63 2.68 -6.75 -17.59
N LYS A 64 2.35 -5.86 -16.65
CA LYS A 64 2.39 -4.43 -16.90
C LYS A 64 3.84 -3.95 -16.90
N THR A 65 4.12 -2.93 -17.71
CA THR A 65 5.45 -2.32 -17.81
C THR A 65 6.03 -2.04 -16.42
N LYS A 66 7.34 -2.24 -16.26
CA LYS A 66 8.00 -1.99 -14.98
C LYS A 66 7.77 -0.55 -14.52
N MET A 67 7.30 -0.39 -13.28
CA MET A 67 7.11 0.91 -12.66
C MET A 67 8.46 1.61 -12.47
N ASN A 68 8.48 2.90 -12.74
CA ASN A 68 9.65 3.74 -12.50
C ASN A 68 9.86 3.92 -11.00
N ASN A 69 11.11 3.88 -10.52
CA ASN A 69 11.44 4.01 -9.09
C ASN A 69 11.03 5.36 -8.48
N LEU A 70 10.82 6.39 -9.32
CA LEU A 70 10.33 7.72 -8.93
C LEU A 70 8.82 7.88 -9.14
N LEU A 71 8.12 6.80 -9.49
CA LEU A 71 6.68 6.75 -9.77
C LEU A 71 6.25 7.66 -10.95
N ASN A 72 7.17 7.99 -11.88
CA ASN A 72 6.89 8.88 -13.01
C ASN A 72 5.85 8.34 -14.00
N ASN A 73 5.64 7.02 -14.02
CA ASN A 73 4.64 6.35 -14.84
C ASN A 73 3.44 5.83 -14.04
N ALA A 74 3.35 6.15 -12.74
CA ALA A 74 2.16 5.90 -11.94
C ALA A 74 1.12 7.01 -12.15
N PRO A 75 -0.17 6.78 -11.81
CA PRO A 75 -1.18 7.84 -11.79
C PRO A 75 -0.73 9.05 -10.94
N ALA A 76 -1.08 10.27 -11.39
CA ALA A 76 -0.72 11.50 -10.67
C ALA A 76 -1.37 11.60 -9.28
N SER A 77 -2.53 10.96 -9.12
CA SER A 77 -3.28 10.86 -7.88
C SER A 77 -3.74 9.44 -7.67
N TYR A 78 -3.67 8.96 -6.43
CA TYR A 78 -4.26 7.68 -6.04
C TYR A 78 -5.72 7.90 -5.62
N GLU A 79 -6.65 7.23 -6.29
CA GLU A 79 -8.09 7.34 -6.02
C GLU A 79 -8.48 6.80 -4.64
N GLY A 80 -7.68 5.88 -4.09
CA GLY A 80 -7.78 5.47 -2.70
C GLY A 80 -8.43 4.11 -2.46
N VAL A 81 -8.46 3.77 -1.17
CA VAL A 81 -9.04 2.55 -0.60
C VAL A 81 -9.61 2.90 0.78
N VAL A 82 -10.74 2.28 1.14
CA VAL A 82 -11.32 2.36 2.49
C VAL A 82 -11.11 1.02 3.17
N LEU A 83 -10.39 1.06 4.29
CA LEU A 83 -10.08 -0.11 5.10
C LEU A 83 -10.86 -0.08 6.41
N LYS A 84 -11.40 -1.23 6.80
CA LYS A 84 -11.95 -1.47 8.13
C LYS A 84 -11.00 -2.38 8.89
N PHE A 85 -10.44 -1.86 9.98
CA PHE A 85 -9.62 -2.65 10.90
C PHE A 85 -10.52 -3.51 11.78
N THR A 86 -10.31 -4.83 11.76
CA THR A 86 -11.19 -5.82 12.40
C THR A 86 -10.68 -6.32 13.76
N LYS A 87 -9.44 -5.98 14.12
CA LYS A 87 -8.85 -6.30 15.42
C LYS A 87 -8.20 -5.07 16.04
N ARG A 88 -8.12 -5.11 17.37
CA ARG A 88 -7.32 -4.17 18.16
C ARG A 88 -5.85 -4.32 17.81
N GLY A 89 -5.11 -3.22 17.80
CA GLY A 89 -3.69 -3.24 17.50
C GLY A 89 -3.12 -1.89 17.09
N THR A 90 -1.81 -1.88 16.81
CA THR A 90 -1.11 -0.72 16.26
C THR A 90 -0.63 -1.03 14.85
N TYR A 91 -1.10 -0.22 13.91
CA TYR A 91 -0.84 -0.36 12.48
C TYR A 91 0.05 0.77 12.01
N HIS A 92 1.19 0.44 11.39
CA HIS A 92 2.15 1.43 10.93
C HIS A 92 2.12 1.56 9.42
N PHE A 93 2.00 2.79 8.92
CA PHE A 93 2.17 3.08 7.50
C PHE A 93 3.02 4.31 7.27
N MET A 94 3.59 4.39 6.07
CA MET A 94 4.39 5.52 5.63
C MET A 94 4.17 5.80 4.15
N CYS A 95 4.24 7.07 3.77
CA CYS A 95 4.28 7.46 2.36
C CYS A 95 5.72 7.35 1.86
N THR A 96 6.00 6.46 0.91
CA THR A 96 7.36 6.30 0.36
C THR A 96 7.80 7.49 -0.49
N ARG A 97 6.88 8.16 -1.19
CA ARG A 97 7.17 9.28 -2.11
C ARG A 97 7.53 10.59 -1.41
N ASN A 98 6.90 10.86 -0.27
CA ASN A 98 7.03 12.14 0.43
C ASN A 98 7.61 11.99 1.84
N ASN A 99 8.28 10.86 2.09
CA ASN A 99 9.15 10.68 3.25
C ASN A 99 10.56 11.17 2.93
N SER A 100 10.73 12.49 2.86
CA SER A 100 12.04 13.12 2.66
C SER A 100 12.71 13.30 4.02
N PHE A 101 13.80 12.57 4.24
CA PHE A 101 14.60 12.44 5.47
C PHE A 101 15.05 13.76 6.12
N SER A 102 14.80 14.91 5.48
CA SER A 102 15.21 16.23 5.94
C SER A 102 14.11 17.04 6.63
N ASN A 103 12.81 16.85 6.31
CA ASN A 103 11.71 17.64 6.92
C ASN A 103 10.28 17.17 6.61
N ARG A 104 10.07 16.11 5.81
CA ARG A 104 8.74 15.58 5.50
C ARG A 104 8.69 14.12 5.95
N SER A 105 8.45 13.89 7.24
CA SER A 105 8.33 12.55 7.80
C SER A 105 6.87 12.08 7.74
N GLN A 106 6.36 11.81 6.53
CA GLN A 106 4.98 11.37 6.32
C GLN A 106 4.81 9.90 6.70
N LYS A 107 4.57 9.71 8.00
CA LYS A 107 4.46 8.42 8.66
C LYS A 107 3.36 8.52 9.71
N ALA A 108 2.65 7.44 9.93
CA ALA A 108 1.60 7.41 10.95
C ALA A 108 1.47 6.03 11.59
N ALA A 109 0.90 6.05 12.78
CA ALA A 109 0.42 4.87 13.48
C ALA A 109 -1.09 5.03 13.66
N ILE A 110 -1.84 3.97 13.33
CA ILE A 110 -3.28 3.88 13.59
C ILE A 110 -3.43 2.93 14.78
N ILE A 111 -4.02 3.44 15.86
CA ILE A 111 -4.27 2.68 17.10
C ILE A 111 -5.75 2.34 17.13
N VAL A 112 -6.06 1.05 17.17
CA VAL A 112 -7.44 0.53 17.21
C VAL A 112 -7.69 -0.10 18.58
N GLU A 113 -8.69 0.42 19.28
CA GLU A 113 -9.12 0.02 20.63
C GLU A 113 -10.50 -0.64 20.64
#